data_AF-A0A2T0LJB2-F1
#
_entry.id   AF-A0A2T0LJB2-F1
#
_cell.length_a   1.000
_cell.length_b   1.000
_cell.length_c   1.000
_cell.angle_alpha   90.00
_cell.angle_beta   90.00
_cell.angle_gamma   90.00
#
_symmetry.space_group_name_H-M   'P 1'
#
loop_
_entity.id
_entity.type
_entity.pdbx_description
1 polymer ?
#
loop_
_entity_poly.entity_id
_entity_poly.type
_entity_poly.pdbx_seq_one_letter_code
_entity_poly.pdbx_strand_id
1 'polypeptide(L)'
;MKEKSIIAYFRTEKNAQKAVQELKERGFETVQMDRFSQFPGENVVDLDNPISESPSSLASITMGAAISSRDAGVLAAAHPDASGLSGADGLDAPEDVIVTVVTDEAREEEARSLLERAGGRL
;
A
#
# COMPACT_ATOMS: atom_id res chain seq x y z
N MET A 1 -0.96 11.40 29.48
CA MET A 1 -0.67 11.60 28.04
C MET A 1 -1.81 10.99 27.28
N LYS A 2 -2.33 11.70 26.26
CA LYS A 2 -3.43 11.22 25.44
C LYS A 2 -2.84 10.95 24.06
N GLU A 3 -2.68 9.67 23.76
CA GLU A 3 -2.17 9.22 22.47
C GLU A 3 -3.25 9.37 21.39
N LYS A 4 -2.80 9.73 20.19
CA LYS A 4 -3.61 9.90 18.99
C LYS A 4 -2.99 9.07 17.88
N SER A 5 -3.83 8.31 17.20
CA SER A 5 -3.46 7.60 15.98
C SER A 5 -3.95 8.38 14.78
N ILE A 6 -3.05 8.60 13.83
CA ILE A 6 -3.31 9.28 12.56
C ILE A 6 -3.03 8.28 11.45
N ILE A 7 -3.98 8.15 10.54
CA ILE A 7 -3.91 7.24 9.40
C ILE A 7 -3.99 8.09 8.14
N ALA A 8 -3.03 7.92 7.23
CA ALA A 8 -3.01 8.62 5.96
C ALA A 8 -2.85 7.65 4.79
N TYR A 9 -3.59 7.90 3.73
CA TYR A 9 -3.63 7.12 2.50
C TYR A 9 -2.81 7.78 1.41
N PHE A 10 -1.99 6.99 0.71
CA PHE A 10 -1.07 7.45 -0.33
C PHE A 10 -1.27 6.64 -1.61
N ARG A 11 -1.16 7.35 -2.75
CA ARG A 11 -1.22 6.75 -4.11
C ARG A 11 0.09 6.14 -4.58
N THR A 12 1.20 6.53 -3.95
CA THR A 12 2.53 6.09 -4.36
C THR A 12 3.37 5.74 -3.15
N GLU A 13 4.05 4.60 -3.22
CA GLU A 13 4.96 4.15 -2.18
C GLU A 13 6.08 5.16 -1.95
N LYS A 14 6.58 5.80 -3.02
CA LYS A 14 7.62 6.84 -2.92
C LYS A 14 7.21 8.01 -2.02
N ASN A 15 5.96 8.48 -2.12
CA ASN A 15 5.47 9.57 -1.28
C ASN A 15 5.28 9.11 0.17
N ALA A 16 4.74 7.90 0.37
CA ALA A 16 4.59 7.30 1.69
C ALA A 16 5.94 7.10 2.39
N GLN A 17 6.94 6.53 1.70
CA GLN A 17 8.30 6.35 2.22
C GLN A 17 8.93 7.69 2.62
N LYS A 18 8.76 8.72 1.79
CA LYS A 18 9.25 10.07 2.11
C LYS A 18 8.57 10.63 3.37
N ALA A 19 7.26 10.45 3.51
CA ALA A 19 6.52 10.89 4.70
C ALA A 19 7.02 10.16 5.96
N VAL A 20 7.18 8.83 5.88
CA VAL A 20 7.69 7.99 6.97
C VAL A 20 9.09 8.43 7.39
N GLN A 21 9.97 8.71 6.42
CA GLN A 21 11.32 9.20 6.70
C GLN A 21 11.29 10.56 7.41
N GLU A 22 10.52 11.53 6.89
CA GLU A 22 10.42 12.86 7.49
C GLU A 22 9.83 12.82 8.92
N LEU A 23 8.86 11.93 9.17
CA LEU A 23 8.31 11.70 10.52
C LEU A 23 9.36 11.09 11.46
N LYS A 24 10.11 10.08 11.01
CA LYS A 24 11.17 9.47 11.83
C LYS A 24 12.28 10.47 12.16
N GLU A 25 12.69 11.29 11.18
CA GLU A 25 13.70 12.34 11.36
C GLU A 25 13.26 13.41 12.38
N ARG A 26 11.96 13.65 12.53
CA ARG A 26 11.38 14.55 13.53
C ARG A 26 11.09 13.88 14.88
N GLY A 27 11.51 12.63 15.07
CA GLY A 27 11.37 11.92 16.34
C GLY A 27 9.97 11.38 16.61
N PHE A 28 9.19 11.04 15.58
CA PHE A 28 8.02 10.18 15.76
C PHE A 28 8.49 8.72 15.80
N GLU A 29 8.33 8.05 16.94
CA GLU A 29 8.85 6.70 17.15
C GLU A 29 7.96 5.61 16.53
N THR A 30 6.64 5.80 16.61
CA THR A 30 5.66 4.82 16.13
C THR A 30 5.11 5.24 14.77
N VAL A 31 5.83 4.86 13.72
CA VAL A 31 5.45 5.10 12.32
C VAL A 31 5.53 3.80 11.53
N GLN A 32 4.40 3.37 10.97
CA GLN A 32 4.29 2.17 10.14
C GLN A 32 3.78 2.53 8.74
N MET A 33 4.27 1.80 7.75
CA MET A 33 3.82 1.88 6.37
C MET A 33 3.41 0.48 5.95
N ASP A 34 2.18 0.34 5.48
CA ASP A 34 1.61 -0.92 5.04
C ASP A 34 0.95 -0.74 3.67
N ARG A 35 0.70 -1.85 2.98
CA ARG A 35 -0.17 -1.88 1.81
C ARG A 35 -1.41 -2.71 2.09
N PHE A 36 -2.53 -2.31 1.53
CA PHE A 36 -3.76 -3.09 1.59
C PHE A 36 -4.28 -3.36 0.19
N SER A 37 -4.85 -4.54 0.01
CA SER A 37 -5.44 -4.97 -1.25
C SER A 37 -6.76 -5.66 -0.97
N GLN A 38 -7.68 -5.59 -1.93
CA GLN A 38 -8.92 -6.38 -1.90
C GLN A 38 -8.65 -7.88 -2.04
N PHE A 39 -7.49 -8.25 -2.60
CA PHE A 39 -7.05 -9.63 -2.70
C PHE A 39 -6.21 -9.98 -1.47
N PRO A 40 -6.52 -11.08 -0.77
CA PRO A 40 -5.70 -11.54 0.35
C PRO A 40 -4.33 -11.96 -0.18
N GLY A 41 -3.27 -11.67 0.57
CA GLY A 41 -1.89 -12.07 0.25
C GLY A 41 -0.87 -10.96 0.49
N GLU A 42 0.27 -11.31 1.08
CA GLU A 42 1.45 -10.44 1.13
C GLU A 42 2.34 -10.77 -0.06
N ASN A 43 2.36 -9.92 -1.10
CA ASN A 43 3.32 -9.93 -2.21
C ASN A 43 3.98 -11.29 -2.46
N VAL A 44 3.16 -12.31 -2.74
CA VAL A 44 3.56 -13.72 -2.56
C VAL A 44 4.52 -14.20 -3.66
N VAL A 45 4.71 -13.39 -4.71
CA VAL A 45 5.52 -13.76 -5.86
C VAL A 45 6.87 -13.09 -5.77
N ASP A 46 7.90 -13.89 -5.45
CA ASP A 46 9.28 -13.52 -5.68
C ASP A 46 9.55 -13.54 -7.20
N LEU A 47 9.65 -12.35 -7.79
CA LEU A 47 9.92 -12.18 -9.21
C LEU A 47 11.42 -12.26 -9.55
N ASP A 48 12.29 -12.46 -8.55
CA ASP A 48 13.74 -12.57 -8.77
C ASP A 48 14.11 -13.88 -9.48
N ASN A 49 13.29 -14.93 -9.38
CA ASN A 49 13.49 -16.20 -10.09
C ASN A 49 12.20 -16.88 -10.58
N PRO A 50 11.54 -16.35 -11.64
CA PRO A 50 10.25 -16.84 -12.12
C PRO A 50 10.29 -18.24 -12.77
N ILE A 51 11.49 -18.76 -13.06
CA ILE A 51 11.65 -20.11 -13.64
C ILE A 51 11.54 -21.17 -12.54
N SER A 52 12.17 -20.95 -11.39
CA SER A 52 12.09 -21.87 -10.25
C SER A 52 10.80 -21.70 -9.44
N GLU A 53 10.27 -20.47 -9.38
CA GLU A 53 9.03 -20.14 -8.67
C GLU A 53 7.98 -19.64 -9.66
N SER A 54 7.41 -20.59 -10.42
CA SER A 54 6.39 -20.24 -11.41
C SER A 54 5.17 -19.59 -10.74
N PRO A 55 4.77 -18.40 -11.20
CA PRO A 55 3.63 -17.71 -10.61
C PRO A 55 2.35 -18.50 -10.81
N SER A 56 1.56 -18.59 -9.74
CA SER A 56 0.30 -19.35 -9.71
C SER A 56 -0.82 -18.73 -10.56
N SER A 57 -0.75 -17.43 -10.84
CA SER A 57 -1.68 -16.69 -11.69
C SER A 57 -1.06 -15.35 -12.13
N LEU A 58 -1.60 -14.75 -13.19
CA LEU A 58 -1.37 -13.35 -13.54
C LEU A 58 -1.68 -12.42 -12.35
N ALA A 59 -2.78 -12.68 -11.65
CA ALA A 59 -3.21 -11.90 -10.49
C ALA A 59 -2.20 -11.93 -9.33
N SER A 60 -1.44 -13.01 -9.18
CA SER A 60 -0.39 -13.11 -8.18
C SER A 60 0.75 -12.13 -8.48
N ILE A 61 1.07 -11.95 -9.77
CA ILE A 61 2.14 -11.07 -10.24
C ILE A 61 1.71 -9.60 -10.18
N THR A 62 0.53 -9.28 -10.71
CA THR A 62 0.10 -7.90 -10.91
C THR A 62 -0.58 -7.28 -9.70
N MET A 63 -1.17 -8.10 -8.83
CA MET A 63 -1.95 -7.64 -7.68
C MET A 63 -1.46 -8.23 -6.34
N GLY A 64 -0.41 -9.05 -6.35
CA GLY A 64 0.11 -9.70 -5.14
C GLY A 64 -0.85 -10.73 -4.52
N ALA A 65 -1.85 -11.19 -5.26
CA ALA A 65 -2.90 -12.05 -4.75
C ALA A 65 -2.37 -13.43 -4.32
N ALA A 66 -2.67 -13.87 -3.11
CA ALA A 66 -2.47 -15.23 -2.65
C ALA A 66 -3.54 -16.15 -3.26
N ILE A 67 -3.13 -16.90 -4.28
CA ILE A 67 -4.03 -17.78 -5.02
C ILE A 67 -4.09 -19.16 -4.34
N SER A 68 -5.27 -19.50 -3.83
CA SER A 68 -5.53 -20.75 -3.13
C SER A 68 -5.75 -21.96 -4.05
N SER A 69 -6.13 -21.73 -5.31
CA SER A 69 -6.34 -22.78 -6.31
C SER A 69 -6.22 -22.24 -7.73
N ARG A 70 -6.02 -23.13 -8.70
CA ARG A 70 -5.96 -22.75 -10.13
C ARG A 70 -7.22 -22.03 -10.59
N ASP A 71 -8.40 -22.51 -10.18
CA ASP A 71 -9.68 -21.91 -10.58
C ASP A 71 -9.86 -20.52 -9.97
N ALA A 72 -9.46 -20.33 -8.70
CA ALA A 72 -9.42 -19.02 -8.07
C ALA A 72 -8.44 -18.08 -8.79
N GLY A 73 -7.30 -18.61 -9.26
CA GLY A 73 -6.32 -17.90 -10.06
C GLY A 73 -6.89 -17.39 -11.39
N VAL A 74 -7.68 -18.21 -12.09
CA VAL A 74 -8.35 -17.83 -13.35
C VAL A 74 -9.39 -16.72 -13.10
N LEU A 75 -10.19 -16.85 -12.05
CA LEU A 75 -11.18 -15.83 -11.69
C LEU A 75 -10.52 -14.50 -11.30
N ALA A 76 -9.46 -14.53 -10.49
CA ALA A 76 -8.72 -13.34 -10.10
C ALA A 76 -8.01 -12.68 -11.30
N ALA A 77 -7.48 -13.47 -12.24
CA ALA A 77 -6.83 -12.95 -13.45
C ALA A 77 -7.81 -12.29 -14.44
N ALA A 78 -9.11 -12.59 -14.35
CA ALA A 78 -10.14 -11.91 -15.13
C ALA A 78 -10.48 -10.52 -14.59
N HIS A 79 -9.96 -10.13 -13.41
CA HIS A 79 -10.17 -8.79 -12.86
C HIS A 79 -9.50 -7.73 -13.76
N PRO A 80 -10.13 -6.57 -14.01
CA PRO A 80 -9.54 -5.54 -14.86
C PRO A 80 -8.15 -5.09 -14.40
N ASP A 81 -7.97 -4.89 -13.09
CA ASP A 81 -6.69 -4.56 -12.47
C ASP A 81 -5.59 -5.60 -12.71
N ALA A 82 -5.95 -6.87 -12.93
CA ALA A 82 -4.98 -7.92 -13.23
C ALA A 82 -4.43 -7.80 -14.65
N SER A 83 -5.30 -7.41 -15.60
CA SER A 83 -5.00 -7.34 -17.04
C SER A 83 -4.43 -6.00 -17.49
N GLY A 84 -4.67 -4.92 -16.73
CA GLY A 84 -4.36 -3.56 -17.14
C GLY A 84 -5.16 -3.06 -18.36
N LEU A 85 -6.16 -3.82 -18.82
CA LEU A 85 -6.97 -3.53 -20.01
C LEU A 85 -8.20 -2.68 -19.70
N SER A 86 -8.50 -2.40 -18.43
CA SER A 86 -9.38 -1.27 -18.10
C SER A 86 -8.64 0.00 -18.44
N GLY A 87 -8.86 0.47 -19.67
CA GLY A 87 -8.54 1.83 -20.10
C GLY A 87 -9.17 2.78 -19.10
N ALA A 88 -8.36 3.24 -18.17
CA ALA A 88 -8.77 4.22 -17.22
C ALA A 88 -8.56 5.57 -17.87
N ASP A 89 -9.61 6.10 -18.47
CA ASP A 89 -9.74 7.54 -18.65
C ASP A 89 -9.77 8.17 -17.24
N GLY A 90 -8.61 8.30 -16.60
CA GLY A 90 -8.42 8.97 -15.32
C GLY A 90 -8.56 8.15 -14.02
N LEU A 91 -8.22 6.84 -13.97
CA LEU A 91 -8.03 6.18 -12.66
C LEU A 91 -6.66 6.58 -12.11
N ASP A 92 -6.70 7.59 -11.24
CA ASP A 92 -5.72 7.76 -10.18
C ASP A 92 -5.34 6.38 -9.62
N ALA A 93 -4.03 6.08 -9.54
CA ALA A 93 -3.54 4.87 -8.89
C ALA A 93 -4.27 4.68 -7.54
N PRO A 94 -4.74 3.46 -7.22
CA PRO A 94 -5.45 3.23 -5.97
C PRO A 94 -4.57 3.71 -4.80
N GLU A 95 -5.21 4.33 -3.80
CA GLU A 95 -4.53 4.74 -2.57
C GLU A 95 -4.33 3.53 -1.67
N ASP A 96 -3.48 2.61 -2.12
CA ASP A 96 -3.29 1.29 -1.52
C ASP A 96 -2.15 1.26 -0.50
N VAL A 97 -1.44 2.38 -0.32
CA VAL A 97 -0.41 2.54 0.70
C VAL A 97 -0.97 3.33 1.87
N ILE A 98 -0.80 2.81 3.08
CA ILE A 98 -1.26 3.45 4.32
C ILE A 98 -0.06 3.76 5.21
N VAL A 99 -0.04 4.96 5.78
CA VAL A 99 0.93 5.35 6.81
C VAL A 99 0.19 5.60 8.11
N THR A 100 0.57 4.86 9.13
CA THR A 100 0.01 4.98 10.48
C THR A 100 1.04 5.61 11.41
N VAL A 101 0.66 6.68 12.09
CA VAL A 101 1.49 7.38 13.08
C VAL A 101 0.76 7.39 14.41
N VAL A 102 1.45 7.03 15.49
CA VAL A 102 0.97 7.25 16.86
C VAL A 102 1.78 8.38 17.48
N THR A 103 1.09 9.38 18.03
CA THR A 103 1.71 10.56 18.62
C THR A 103 0.91 11.10 19.80
N ASP A 104 1.49 12.02 20.56
CA ASP A 104 0.79 12.78 21.59
C ASP A 104 -0.12 13.85 20.96
N GLU A 105 -1.23 14.17 21.64
CA GLU A 105 -2.15 15.25 21.23
C GLU A 105 -1.45 16.59 20.96
N ALA A 106 -0.32 16.87 21.61
CA ALA A 106 0.47 18.09 21.39
C ALA A 106 1.16 18.15 20.01
N ARG A 107 1.37 17.01 19.34
CA ARG A 107 2.06 16.90 18.05
C ARG A 107 1.16 16.40 16.92
N GLU A 108 -0.14 16.25 17.19
CA GLU A 108 -1.14 15.79 16.22
C GLU A 108 -1.15 16.67 14.96
N GLU A 109 -1.18 17.99 15.13
CA GLU A 109 -1.23 18.94 14.01
C GLU A 109 0.08 18.96 13.20
N GLU A 110 1.22 18.76 13.86
CA GLU A 110 2.52 18.62 13.19
C GLU A 110 2.54 17.39 12.27
N ALA A 111 2.16 16.23 12.80
CA ALA A 111 2.11 14.97 12.04
C ALA A 111 1.12 15.07 10.87
N ARG A 112 -0.07 15.65 11.12
CA ARG A 112 -1.10 15.85 10.10
C ARG A 112 -0.58 16.71 8.94
N SER A 113 0.03 17.86 9.26
CA SER A 113 0.54 18.78 8.24
C SER A 113 1.63 18.14 7.38
N LEU A 114 2.50 17.31 7.99
CA LEU A 114 3.54 16.59 7.28
C LEU A 114 2.95 15.56 6.30
N LEU A 115 1.97 14.77 6.76
CA LEU A 115 1.29 13.78 5.93
C LEU A 115 0.56 14.43 4.74
N GLU A 116 -0.18 15.54 4.97
CA GLU A 116 -0.86 16.28 3.90
C GLU A 116 0.13 16.87 2.88
N ARG A 117 1.23 17.46 3.36
CA ARG A 117 2.30 18.00 2.49
C ARG A 117 2.98 16.93 1.65
N ALA A 118 3.09 15.71 2.17
CA ALA A 118 3.63 14.57 1.45
C ALA A 118 2.63 13.99 0.42
N GLY A 119 1.40 14.52 0.36
CA GLY A 119 0.34 14.08 -0.55
C GLY A 119 -0.52 12.95 0.02
N GLY A 120 -0.48 12.73 1.33
CA GLY A 120 -1.36 11.80 2.03
C GLY A 120 -2.74 12.40 2.26
N ARG A 121 -3.79 11.58 2.10
CA ARG A 121 -5.16 11.92 2.47
C ARG A 121 -5.47 11.32 3.85
N LEU A 122 -6.00 12.12 4.77
CA LEU A 122 -6.35 11.70 6.13
C LEU A 122 -7.84 11.47 6.31
#